data_AF-A0A2I0V2Y0-F1
#
_entry.id   AF-A0A2I0V2Y0-F1
#
_cell.length_a   1.000
_cell.length_b   1.000
_cell.length_c   1.000
_cell.angle_alpha   90.00
_cell.angle_beta   90.00
_cell.angle_gamma   90.00
#
_symmetry.space_group_name_H-M   'P 1'
#
loop_
_entity.id
_entity.type
_entity.pdbx_description
1 polymer ?
#
loop_
_entity_poly.entity_id
_entity_poly.type
_entity_poly.pdbx_seq_one_letter_code
_entity_poly.pdbx_strand_id
1 'polypeptide(L)'
;MGEVRIEDWVLTIDKEKTKALYMTQMQEGDHFAYQNFLKANERLDEELLHFSNKLGLNLQQPTLLNAFPIEGQQMMYSGYYTVCGEILEGEIDAWDVIVGEHCFSLVEEESVLTLTEPHFQIGFEVVLQWLLPQSLELMKK
;
A
#
# COMPACT_ATOMS: atom_id res chain seq x y z
N MET A 1 -4.99 -11.50 -17.17
CA MET A 1 -5.25 -11.97 -15.79
C MET A 1 -4.59 -13.31 -15.53
N GLY A 2 -3.95 -13.46 -14.38
CA GLY A 2 -3.43 -14.74 -13.87
C GLY A 2 -3.82 -14.91 -12.40
N GLU A 3 -3.93 -16.17 -11.97
CA GLU A 3 -4.20 -16.50 -10.57
C GLU A 3 -2.91 -16.31 -9.74
N VAL A 4 -3.06 -15.67 -8.58
CA VAL A 4 -1.99 -15.47 -7.60
C VAL A 4 -2.49 -15.99 -6.25
N ARG A 5 -1.63 -16.79 -5.60
CA ARG A 5 -1.87 -17.29 -4.24
C ARG A 5 -0.84 -16.70 -3.28
N ILE A 6 -1.35 -16.10 -2.20
CA ILE A 6 -0.55 -15.54 -1.11
C ILE A 6 -1.24 -15.96 0.17
N GLU A 7 -0.63 -16.89 0.89
CA GLU A 7 -1.26 -17.50 2.08
C GLU A 7 -2.69 -17.98 1.76
N ASP A 8 -3.69 -17.48 2.48
CA ASP A 8 -5.10 -17.83 2.30
C ASP A 8 -5.79 -17.00 1.20
N TRP A 9 -5.10 -16.05 0.58
CA TRP A 9 -5.64 -15.26 -0.51
C TRP A 9 -5.49 -15.99 -1.85
N VAL A 10 -6.61 -16.09 -2.58
CA VAL A 10 -6.66 -16.53 -3.97
C VAL A 10 -7.23 -15.40 -4.81
N LEU A 11 -6.41 -14.84 -5.69
CA LEU A 11 -6.70 -13.61 -6.42
C LEU A 11 -6.53 -13.83 -7.92
N THR A 12 -7.40 -13.24 -8.74
CA THR A 12 -7.10 -13.03 -10.16
C THR A 12 -6.54 -11.63 -10.34
N ILE A 13 -5.43 -11.50 -11.09
CA ILE A 13 -4.74 -10.22 -11.23
C ILE A 13 -4.33 -9.97 -12.67
N ASP A 14 -4.63 -8.77 -13.18
CA ASP A 14 -4.01 -8.21 -14.37
C ASP A 14 -2.85 -7.30 -13.96
N LYS A 15 -1.63 -7.85 -13.95
CA LYS A 15 -0.44 -7.13 -13.49
C LYS A 15 -0.11 -5.92 -14.36
N GLU A 16 -0.33 -6.02 -15.66
CA GLU A 16 0.03 -4.94 -16.59
C GLU A 16 -0.94 -3.76 -16.44
N LYS A 17 -2.24 -4.04 -16.29
CA LYS A 17 -3.21 -2.99 -15.93
C LYS A 17 -2.95 -2.41 -14.55
N THR A 18 -2.66 -3.25 -13.56
CA THR A 18 -2.35 -2.80 -12.19
C THR A 18 -1.16 -1.85 -12.19
N LYS A 19 -0.05 -2.21 -12.85
CA LYS A 19 1.12 -1.31 -13.00
C LYS A 19 0.76 0.02 -13.67
N ALA A 20 -0.10 -0.01 -14.68
CA ALA A 20 -0.50 1.19 -15.43
C ALA A 20 -1.26 2.21 -14.56
N LEU A 21 -1.98 1.76 -13.53
CA LEU A 21 -2.67 2.66 -12.59
C LEU A 21 -1.70 3.60 -11.87
N TYR A 22 -0.52 3.11 -11.53
CA TYR A 22 0.47 3.86 -10.74
C TYR A 22 1.27 4.87 -11.57
N MET A 23 1.21 4.80 -12.91
CA MET A 23 1.89 5.76 -13.78
C MET A 23 1.18 7.11 -13.90
N THR A 24 -0.09 7.20 -13.45
CA THR A 24 -0.96 8.35 -13.71
C THR A 24 -1.44 9.10 -12.46
N GLN A 25 -1.19 8.56 -11.27
CA GLN A 25 -1.75 9.10 -10.03
C GLN A 25 -0.80 10.10 -9.35
N MET A 26 -1.28 11.34 -9.18
CA MET A 26 -0.72 12.29 -8.22
C MET A 26 -1.38 12.08 -6.87
N GLN A 27 -0.57 11.97 -5.80
CA GLN A 27 -1.08 11.80 -4.44
C GLN A 27 -1.54 13.12 -3.85
N GLU A 28 -2.76 13.14 -3.32
CA GLU A 28 -3.28 14.19 -2.45
C GLU A 28 -2.95 13.85 -0.99
N GLY A 29 -2.43 14.80 -0.21
CA GLY A 29 -2.10 14.56 1.21
C GLY A 29 -0.99 15.44 1.76
N ASP A 30 -0.54 15.14 2.98
CA ASP A 30 0.59 15.81 3.62
C ASP A 30 1.89 15.51 2.87
N HIS A 31 2.43 16.56 2.24
CA HIS A 31 3.65 16.47 1.45
C HIS A 31 4.86 15.95 2.22
N PHE A 32 5.03 16.34 3.49
CA PHE A 32 6.17 15.91 4.30
C PHE A 32 6.02 14.46 4.73
N ALA A 33 4.80 14.05 5.13
CA ALA A 33 4.52 12.67 5.45
C ALA A 33 4.80 11.74 4.26
N TYR A 34 4.35 12.14 3.06
CA TYR A 34 4.58 11.40 1.83
C TYR A 34 6.08 11.34 1.46
N GLN A 35 6.80 12.47 1.54
CA GLN A 35 8.24 12.49 1.30
C GLN A 35 9.01 11.59 2.27
N ASN A 36 8.61 11.57 3.54
CA ASN A 36 9.22 10.69 4.51
C ASN A 36 8.91 9.22 4.21
N PHE A 37 7.66 8.90 3.88
CA PHE A 37 7.27 7.55 3.48
C PHE A 37 8.13 7.04 2.32
N LEU A 38 8.27 7.83 1.24
CA LEU A 38 9.14 7.47 0.11
C LEU A 38 10.59 7.22 0.54
N LYS A 39 11.13 8.09 1.41
CA LYS A 39 12.51 7.98 1.87
C LYS A 39 12.74 6.78 2.78
N ALA A 40 11.80 6.51 3.68
CA ALA A 40 11.88 5.40 4.62
C ALA A 40 11.58 4.06 3.92
N ASN A 41 10.76 4.09 2.87
CA ASN A 41 10.40 2.93 2.08
C ASN A 41 11.30 2.76 0.82
N GLU A 42 12.35 3.57 0.64
CA GLU A 42 13.19 3.57 -0.58
C GLU A 42 13.81 2.18 -0.84
N ARG A 43 14.14 1.45 0.23
CA ARG A 43 14.71 0.11 0.16
C ARG A 43 13.70 -0.90 0.65
N LEU A 44 13.03 -1.54 -0.30
CA LEU A 44 12.23 -2.72 -0.03
C LEU A 44 13.15 -3.92 0.15
N ASP A 45 12.86 -4.75 1.15
CA ASP A 45 13.50 -6.06 1.26
C ASP A 45 13.03 -7.02 0.13
N GLU A 46 13.68 -8.18 0.04
CA GLU A 46 13.40 -9.15 -1.02
C GLU A 46 11.97 -9.70 -0.96
N GLU A 47 11.41 -9.84 0.25
CA GLU A 47 10.05 -10.37 0.44
C GLU A 47 9.00 -9.37 -0.04
N LEU A 48 9.13 -8.10 0.34
CA LEU A 48 8.28 -6.99 -0.13
C LEU A 48 8.40 -6.79 -1.64
N LEU A 49 9.61 -6.90 -2.18
CA LEU A 49 9.82 -6.81 -3.62
C LEU A 49 9.15 -7.98 -4.36
N HIS A 50 9.24 -9.20 -3.83
CA HIS A 50 8.58 -10.36 -4.40
C HIS A 50 7.06 -10.27 -4.32
N PHE A 51 6.52 -9.86 -3.17
CA PHE A 51 5.10 -9.61 -2.94
C PHE A 51 4.55 -8.57 -3.92
N SER A 52 5.18 -7.40 -4.00
CA SER A 52 4.74 -6.33 -4.89
C SER A 52 4.80 -6.72 -6.37
N ASN A 53 5.86 -7.41 -6.80
CA ASN A 53 5.97 -7.93 -8.17
C ASN A 53 4.94 -9.04 -8.50
N LYS A 54 4.56 -9.86 -7.50
CA LYS A 54 3.49 -10.85 -7.67
C LYS A 54 2.15 -10.20 -7.97
N LEU A 55 1.87 -9.06 -7.36
CA LEU A 55 0.61 -8.34 -7.50
C LEU A 55 0.65 -7.24 -8.59
N GLY A 56 1.84 -6.84 -9.05
CA GLY A 56 2.03 -5.72 -9.96
C GLY A 56 1.92 -4.35 -9.28
N LEU A 57 2.08 -4.31 -7.95
CA LEU A 57 1.99 -3.11 -7.14
C LEU A 57 3.26 -2.27 -7.22
N ASN A 58 3.09 -0.95 -7.10
CA ASN A 58 4.18 -0.04 -6.75
C ASN A 58 4.01 0.42 -5.29
N LEU A 59 4.78 -0.17 -4.36
CA LEU A 59 4.67 0.16 -2.94
C LEU A 59 5.08 1.60 -2.60
N GLN A 60 5.72 2.32 -3.53
CA GLN A 60 6.04 3.74 -3.39
C GLN A 60 4.87 4.67 -3.72
N GLN A 61 3.76 4.16 -4.28
CA GLN A 61 2.63 4.98 -4.73
C GLN A 61 1.30 4.51 -4.12
N PRO A 62 1.17 4.48 -2.78
CA PRO A 62 -0.10 4.18 -2.13
C PRO A 62 -1.11 5.29 -2.34
N THR A 63 -2.39 4.97 -2.49
CA THR A 63 -3.51 5.93 -2.49
C THR A 63 -4.01 6.21 -1.08
N LEU A 64 -4.45 7.45 -0.82
CA LEU A 64 -4.97 7.91 0.48
C LEU A 64 -3.98 7.65 1.63
N LEU A 65 -2.71 7.99 1.44
CA LEU A 65 -1.69 7.82 2.47
C LEU A 65 -2.03 8.68 3.70
N ASN A 66 -2.33 8.00 4.80
CA ASN A 66 -2.44 8.59 6.13
C ASN A 66 -1.13 8.37 6.89
N ALA A 67 -0.81 9.29 7.79
CA ALA A 67 0.38 9.22 8.60
C ALA A 67 0.09 9.73 10.01
N PHE A 68 0.40 8.91 11.01
CA PHE A 68 0.16 9.20 12.42
C PHE A 68 1.45 9.11 13.20
N PRO A 69 1.85 10.15 13.95
CA PRO A 69 3.00 10.08 14.81
C PRO A 69 2.76 9.10 15.95
N ILE A 70 3.72 8.21 16.17
CA ILE A 70 3.72 7.28 17.30
C ILE A 70 4.84 7.65 18.29
N GLU A 71 5.08 6.80 19.30
CA GLU A 71 6.12 7.06 20.29
C GLU A 71 7.53 7.08 19.65
N GLY A 72 8.35 8.07 20.03
CA GLY A 72 9.70 8.25 19.49
C GLY A 72 9.75 8.99 18.15
N GLN A 73 10.75 8.64 17.33
CA GLN A 73 11.01 9.24 16.02
C GLN A 73 10.36 8.43 14.88
N GLN A 74 9.15 7.91 15.12
CA GLN A 74 8.46 6.98 14.23
C GLN A 74 7.09 7.48 13.81
N MET A 75 6.64 7.00 12.65
CA MET A 75 5.34 7.26 12.07
C MET A 75 4.69 5.94 11.68
N MET A 76 3.41 5.78 12.01
CA MET A 76 2.56 4.76 11.42
C MET A 76 1.96 5.31 10.14
N TYR A 77 2.14 4.58 9.05
CA TYR A 77 1.57 4.88 7.75
C TYR A 77 0.49 3.87 7.42
N SER A 78 -0.60 4.35 6.83
CA SER A 78 -1.64 3.49 6.28
C SER A 78 -2.19 4.04 4.97
N GLY A 79 -2.81 3.19 4.18
CA GLY A 79 -3.43 3.58 2.92
C GLY A 79 -3.79 2.35 2.10
N TYR A 80 -3.94 2.54 0.79
CA TYR A 80 -4.45 1.50 -0.09
C TYR A 80 -3.63 1.35 -1.36
N TYR A 81 -3.68 0.16 -1.94
CA TYR A 81 -3.19 -0.15 -3.27
C TYR A 81 -4.32 -0.75 -4.11
N THR A 82 -4.63 -0.16 -5.26
CA THR A 82 -5.63 -0.70 -6.19
C THR A 82 -5.02 -1.80 -7.07
N VAL A 83 -5.68 -2.96 -7.12
CA VAL A 83 -5.31 -4.09 -7.97
C VAL A 83 -6.41 -4.32 -9.00
N CYS A 84 -6.05 -4.40 -10.28
CA CYS A 84 -6.99 -4.82 -11.33
C CYS A 84 -7.15 -6.34 -11.30
N GLY A 85 -8.35 -6.82 -11.01
CA GLY A 85 -8.57 -8.21 -10.68
C GLY A 85 -9.80 -8.46 -9.82
N GLU A 86 -9.90 -9.69 -9.31
CA GLU A 86 -11.00 -10.14 -8.46
C GLU A 86 -10.44 -10.98 -7.30
N ILE A 87 -11.06 -10.87 -6.13
CA ILE A 87 -10.83 -11.75 -4.99
C ILE A 87 -11.65 -13.02 -5.21
N LEU A 88 -10.98 -14.18 -5.27
CA LEU A 88 -11.66 -15.49 -5.35
C LEU A 88 -11.85 -16.09 -3.97
N GLU A 89 -10.82 -16.00 -3.10
CA GLU A 89 -10.83 -16.48 -1.70
C GLU A 89 -9.94 -15.55 -0.85
N GLY A 90 -10.29 -15.35 0.42
CA GLY A 90 -9.55 -14.54 1.40
C GLY A 90 -10.50 -13.82 2.37
N GLU A 91 -10.06 -13.58 3.61
CA GLU A 91 -10.84 -12.77 4.55
C GLU A 91 -10.69 -11.28 4.23
N ILE A 92 -11.81 -10.56 4.29
CA ILE A 92 -11.89 -9.12 3.99
C ILE A 92 -11.75 -8.36 5.31
N ASP A 93 -11.05 -7.22 5.28
CA ASP A 93 -10.76 -6.34 6.41
C ASP A 93 -9.98 -7.00 7.56
N ALA A 94 -9.42 -8.18 7.31
CA ALA A 94 -8.54 -8.90 8.21
C ALA A 94 -7.08 -8.69 7.78
N TRP A 95 -6.23 -8.34 8.75
CA TRP A 95 -4.81 -8.05 8.51
C TRP A 95 -4.03 -9.35 8.50
N ASP A 96 -4.20 -10.09 7.42
CA ASP A 96 -3.79 -11.50 7.39
C ASP A 96 -2.40 -11.71 6.84
N VAL A 97 -1.92 -10.81 5.98
CA VAL A 97 -0.65 -11.00 5.27
C VAL A 97 0.40 -10.03 5.78
N ILE A 98 1.37 -10.56 6.51
CA ILE A 98 2.52 -9.80 7.01
C ILE A 98 3.73 -10.09 6.12
N VAL A 99 4.30 -9.04 5.51
CA VAL A 99 5.52 -9.15 4.69
C VAL A 99 6.52 -8.12 5.18
N GLY A 100 7.64 -8.58 5.74
CA GLY A 100 8.57 -7.72 6.46
C GLY A 100 7.88 -7.01 7.63
N GLU A 101 7.91 -5.68 7.63
CA GLU A 101 7.23 -4.83 8.63
C GLU A 101 5.83 -4.35 8.18
N HIS A 102 5.37 -4.74 6.99
CA HIS A 102 4.08 -4.31 6.46
C HIS A 102 3.00 -5.35 6.75
N CYS A 103 1.85 -4.88 7.22
CA CYS A 103 0.63 -5.65 7.31
C CYS A 103 -0.27 -5.29 6.13
N PHE A 104 -0.80 -6.27 5.42
CA PHE A 104 -1.71 -6.09 4.30
C PHE A 104 -3.06 -6.76 4.57
N SER A 105 -4.13 -6.13 4.10
CA SER A 105 -5.50 -6.65 4.19
C SER A 105 -6.22 -6.53 2.84
N LEU A 106 -7.13 -7.46 2.55
CA LEU A 106 -8.07 -7.29 1.42
C LEU A 106 -9.18 -6.35 1.84
N VAL A 107 -9.57 -5.43 0.96
CA VAL A 107 -10.59 -4.42 1.24
C VAL A 107 -11.62 -4.44 0.11
N GLU A 108 -12.91 -4.51 0.48
CA GLU A 108 -14.05 -4.55 -0.45
C GLU A 108 -14.61 -3.14 -0.76
N GLU A 109 -13.92 -2.07 -0.34
CA GLU A 109 -14.41 -0.70 -0.52
C GLU A 109 -14.52 -0.28 -1.99
N GLU A 110 -15.47 0.62 -2.24
CA GLU A 110 -15.59 1.33 -3.50
C GLU A 110 -14.31 2.14 -3.74
N SER A 111 -13.48 1.64 -4.65
CA SER A 111 -12.31 2.33 -5.15
C SER A 111 -12.60 3.80 -5.42
N VAL A 112 -11.72 4.67 -4.92
CA VAL A 112 -11.70 6.10 -5.24
C VAL A 112 -11.64 6.36 -6.76
N LEU A 113 -11.13 5.38 -7.51
CA LEU A 113 -11.04 5.40 -8.96
C LEU A 113 -12.28 4.75 -9.57
N THR A 114 -12.95 5.48 -10.46
CA THR A 114 -14.00 4.93 -11.31
C THR A 114 -13.37 4.10 -12.43
N LEU A 115 -13.03 2.84 -12.14
CA LEU A 115 -12.50 1.89 -13.12
C LEU A 115 -13.64 1.06 -13.73
N THR A 116 -13.56 0.80 -15.04
CA THR A 116 -14.55 -0.01 -15.77
C THR A 116 -14.34 -1.51 -15.59
N GLU A 117 -13.13 -1.92 -15.27
CA GLU A 117 -12.76 -3.31 -15.06
C GLU A 117 -12.88 -3.73 -13.60
N PRO A 118 -13.05 -5.03 -13.31
CA PRO A 118 -12.98 -5.55 -11.95
C PRO A 118 -11.66 -5.15 -11.28
N HIS A 119 -11.77 -4.70 -10.05
CA HIS A 119 -10.65 -4.29 -9.22
C HIS A 119 -11.05 -4.39 -7.74
N PHE A 120 -10.04 -4.46 -6.88
CA PHE A 120 -10.19 -4.43 -5.44
C PHE A 120 -9.04 -3.61 -4.84
N GLN A 121 -9.14 -3.30 -3.55
CA GLN A 121 -8.09 -2.60 -2.83
C GLN A 121 -7.39 -3.54 -1.85
N ILE A 122 -6.10 -3.31 -1.67
CA ILE A 122 -5.30 -3.89 -0.61
C ILE A 122 -4.95 -2.76 0.35
N GLY A 123 -5.47 -2.84 1.58
CA GLY A 123 -5.06 -1.96 2.66
C GLY A 123 -3.65 -2.32 3.11
N PHE A 124 -2.89 -1.34 3.57
CA PHE A 124 -1.62 -1.60 4.24
C PHE A 124 -1.46 -0.73 5.48
N GLU A 125 -0.70 -1.26 6.43
CA GLU A 125 -0.14 -0.51 7.55
C GLU A 125 1.32 -0.85 7.77
N VAL A 126 2.12 0.15 8.12
CA VAL A 126 3.55 -0.02 8.45
C VAL A 126 4.03 1.07 9.40
N VAL A 127 4.93 0.72 10.31
CA VAL A 127 5.62 1.69 11.18
C VAL A 127 7.02 1.94 10.63
N LEU A 128 7.31 3.18 10.26
CA LEU A 128 8.60 3.58 9.71
C LEU A 128 9.23 4.73 10.49
N GLN A 129 10.56 4.84 10.39
CA GLN A 129 11.30 5.94 11.00
C GLN A 129 11.07 7.26 10.26
N TRP A 130 11.10 8.37 11.01
CA TRP A 130 11.16 9.70 10.43
C TRP A 130 12.59 10.10 10.10
N LEU A 131 12.87 10.21 8.80
CA LEU A 131 14.18 10.44 8.21
C LEU A 131 14.34 11.85 7.61
N LEU A 132 13.29 12.67 7.62
CA LEU A 132 13.37 14.05 7.19
C LEU A 132 13.94 14.96 8.31
N PRO A 133 14.66 16.04 7.96
CA PRO A 133 15.27 16.94 8.94
C PRO A 133 14.25 17.79 9.73
N GLN A 134 13.03 17.95 9.21
CA GLN A 134 11.95 18.65 9.92
C GLN A 134 11.57 17.87 11.18
N SER A 135 11.28 18.56 12.29
CA SER A 135 10.85 17.88 13.52
C SER A 135 9.43 17.32 13.35
N LEU A 136 9.23 16.07 13.77
CA LEU A 136 7.92 15.43 13.92
C LEU A 136 6.96 16.26 14.78
N GLU A 137 7.47 16.97 15.78
CA GLU A 137 6.65 17.80 16.67
C GLU A 137 5.96 18.97 15.95
N LEU A 138 6.50 19.41 14.82
CA LEU A 138 5.91 20.48 14.01
C LEU A 138 4.71 20.01 13.18
N MET A 139 4.51 18.69 13.05
CA MET A 139 3.41 18.08 12.30
C MET A 139 2.22 17.67 13.18
N LYS A 140 2.35 17.71 14.52
CA LYS A 140 1.27 17.38 15.48
C LYS A 140 0.18 18.46 15.59
N LYS A 141 -0.13 19.19 14.52
CA LYS A 141 -1.08 20.31 14.56
C LYS A 141 -2.53 19.87 14.64
#